data_AF-A0A0N4YJN3-F1
#
_entry.id   AF-A0A0N4YJN3-F1
#
_cell.length_a   1.000
_cell.length_b   1.000
_cell.length_c   1.000
_cell.angle_alpha   90.00
_cell.angle_beta   90.00
_cell.angle_gamma   90.00
#
_symmetry.space_group_name_H-M   'P 1'
#
loop_
_entity.id
_entity.type
_entity.pdbx_description
1 polymer ?
#
loop_
_entity_poly.entity_id
_entity_poly.type
_entity_poly.pdbx_seq_one_letter_code
_entity_poly.pdbx_strand_id
1 'polypeptide(L)'
;MGRHKRIPTKNRKKLKSVDPFNKKAPALKAAAISKINWEPKDDEQPIPRALKELEKSKAEGVVDKQVMKKRRQHKNKVLAEADKIGIKKGRFESVEHFVRRVERMTYAAIKDHDTLVKQGLVGRDEKDLEADFKLLEEKEKRAKEQKKNEIQNKIKAAREKREREAKIKEERLLEKEERKRKRKLQDEDDAETDKNDEKEHDEMNADGMTSSKSGDPEVKRKKKKFGGSDKIREKKKLAADIARKEAVLNQREVIAFGERYDAPPVFKGVMKKEMNPLMAKAGGKNLLLHSLLRQNTGEKTTYLDEDKRQKPGELERQRVIEAYREMKKNKRNPDV
;
A
#
# COMPACT_ATOMS: atom_id res chain seq x y z
N MET A 1 -33.79 -79.87 -22.58
CA MET A 1 -33.00 -78.64 -22.86
C MET A 1 -32.57 -78.03 -21.53
N GLY A 2 -31.43 -78.48 -20.98
CA GLY A 2 -30.95 -78.05 -19.66
C GLY A 2 -30.50 -76.58 -19.66
N ARG A 3 -31.02 -75.77 -18.75
CA ARG A 3 -30.60 -74.37 -18.58
C ARG A 3 -29.19 -74.35 -17.98
N HIS A 4 -28.19 -73.99 -18.78
CA HIS A 4 -26.84 -73.73 -18.29
C HIS A 4 -26.89 -72.66 -17.19
N LYS A 5 -26.48 -73.02 -15.96
CA LYS A 5 -26.32 -72.06 -14.86
C LYS A 5 -25.18 -71.10 -15.25
N ARG A 6 -25.48 -69.80 -15.38
CA ARG A 6 -24.49 -68.75 -15.65
C ARG A 6 -23.40 -68.80 -14.56
N ILE A 7 -22.14 -68.92 -14.99
CA ILE A 7 -20.98 -68.88 -14.10
C ILE A 7 -20.97 -67.53 -13.39
N PRO A 8 -20.89 -67.46 -12.04
CA PRO A 8 -20.81 -66.20 -11.34
C PRO A 8 -19.48 -65.52 -11.65
N THR A 9 -19.53 -64.40 -12.38
CA THR A 9 -18.38 -63.55 -12.66
C THR A 9 -17.93 -62.88 -11.36
N LYS A 10 -16.79 -63.30 -10.80
CA LYS A 10 -16.22 -62.69 -9.60
C LYS A 10 -15.92 -61.21 -9.89
N ASN A 11 -16.59 -60.30 -9.19
CA ASN A 11 -16.32 -58.85 -9.22
C ASN A 11 -14.90 -58.58 -8.68
N ARG A 12 -13.89 -58.65 -9.55
CA ARG A 12 -12.49 -58.46 -9.19
C ARG A 12 -12.15 -56.96 -9.18
N LYS A 13 -12.73 -56.20 -8.25
CA LYS A 13 -12.47 -54.75 -8.06
C LYS A 13 -11.04 -54.43 -7.56
N LYS A 14 -10.17 -55.42 -7.38
CA LYS A 14 -8.80 -55.24 -6.89
C LYS A 14 -7.82 -55.78 -7.94
N LEU A 15 -7.01 -54.88 -8.50
CA LEU A 15 -5.89 -55.22 -9.38
C LEU A 15 -4.96 -56.19 -8.63
N LYS A 16 -4.47 -57.22 -9.32
CA LYS A 16 -3.56 -58.20 -8.70
C LYS A 16 -2.22 -57.53 -8.36
N SER A 17 -1.42 -58.13 -7.48
CA SER A 17 -0.06 -57.64 -7.16
C SER A 17 0.92 -57.74 -8.34
N VAL A 18 0.58 -58.53 -9.35
CA VAL A 18 1.36 -58.73 -10.59
C VAL A 18 0.89 -57.78 -11.71
N ASP A 19 -0.14 -56.98 -11.44
CA ASP A 19 -0.72 -56.07 -12.41
C ASP A 19 0.11 -54.76 -12.49
N PRO A 20 0.59 -54.35 -13.68
CA PRO A 20 1.41 -53.15 -13.83
C PRO A 20 0.69 -51.85 -13.42
N PHE A 21 -0.65 -51.85 -13.37
CA PHE A 21 -1.43 -50.67 -12.95
C PHE A 21 -1.68 -50.62 -11.44
N ASN A 22 -1.28 -51.66 -10.70
CA ASN A 22 -1.44 -51.68 -9.25
C ASN A 22 -0.30 -50.94 -8.55
N LYS A 23 -0.44 -49.62 -8.39
CA LYS A 23 0.52 -48.76 -7.66
C LYS A 23 0.76 -49.20 -6.21
N LYS A 24 -0.10 -50.03 -5.61
CA LYS A 24 0.04 -50.58 -4.26
C LYS A 24 0.78 -51.93 -4.22
N ALA A 25 1.05 -52.55 -5.37
CA ALA A 25 1.81 -53.79 -5.46
C ALA A 25 3.19 -53.75 -4.79
N PRO A 26 4.05 -52.71 -4.99
CA PRO A 26 5.36 -52.67 -4.32
C PRO A 26 5.24 -52.62 -2.79
N ALA A 27 4.28 -51.85 -2.27
CA ALA A 27 4.03 -51.76 -0.83
C ALA A 27 3.54 -53.10 -0.24
N LEU A 28 2.67 -53.81 -0.96
CA LEU A 28 2.20 -55.14 -0.54
C LEU A 28 3.32 -56.20 -0.59
N LYS A 29 4.22 -56.13 -1.58
CA LYS A 29 5.41 -57.00 -1.64
C LYS A 29 6.37 -56.71 -0.49
N ALA A 30 6.65 -55.44 -0.19
CA ALA A 30 7.50 -55.05 0.94
C ALA A 30 6.93 -55.53 2.30
N ALA A 31 5.62 -55.37 2.51
CA ALA A 31 4.95 -55.84 3.72
C ALA A 31 4.88 -57.38 3.84
N ALA A 32 4.95 -58.11 2.72
CA ALA A 32 5.08 -59.55 2.72
C ALA A 32 6.51 -59.98 3.09
N ILE A 33 7.53 -59.30 2.54
CA ILE A 33 8.95 -59.55 2.84
C ILE A 33 9.27 -59.29 4.32
N SER A 34 8.65 -58.28 4.94
CA SER A 34 8.85 -57.98 6.37
C SER A 34 8.23 -59.01 7.31
N LYS A 35 7.39 -59.93 6.82
CA LYS A 35 6.78 -61.01 7.61
C LYS A 35 7.51 -62.35 7.47
N ILE A 36 8.48 -62.42 6.57
CA ILE A 36 9.34 -63.59 6.43
C ILE A 36 10.34 -63.51 7.56
N ASN A 37 10.39 -64.55 8.41
CA ASN A 37 11.45 -64.72 9.38
C ASN A 37 12.71 -65.08 8.60
N TRP A 38 13.60 -64.11 8.42
CA TRP A 38 14.93 -64.35 7.90
C TRP A 38 15.77 -65.06 8.96
N GLU A 39 16.65 -65.94 8.52
CA GLU A 39 17.63 -66.55 9.39
C GLU A 39 18.49 -65.45 10.06
N PRO A 40 18.79 -65.58 11.37
CA PRO A 40 19.68 -64.65 12.04
C PRO A 40 21.01 -64.56 11.30
N LYS A 41 21.52 -63.33 11.09
CA LYS A 41 22.81 -63.13 10.42
C LYS A 41 24.00 -63.55 11.28
N ASP A 42 23.83 -63.55 12.60
CA ASP A 42 24.82 -63.89 13.61
C ASP A 42 24.17 -64.79 14.68
N ASP A 43 24.94 -65.69 15.31
CA ASP A 43 24.48 -66.58 16.39
C ASP A 43 24.08 -65.82 17.67
N GLU A 44 24.45 -64.55 17.77
CA GLU A 44 23.99 -63.65 18.82
C GLU A 44 22.60 -63.10 18.48
N GLN A 45 21.57 -63.72 19.05
CA GLN A 45 20.23 -63.17 18.95
C GLN A 45 20.17 -61.81 19.63
N PRO A 46 19.74 -60.74 18.94
CA PRO A 46 19.64 -59.43 19.56
C PRO A 46 18.65 -59.51 20.72
N ILE A 47 19.08 -59.00 21.89
CA ILE A 47 18.26 -59.02 23.11
C ILE A 47 16.85 -58.52 22.76
N PRO A 48 15.81 -59.35 22.97
CA PRO A 48 14.46 -59.02 22.57
C PRO A 48 14.02 -57.73 23.26
N ARG A 49 13.22 -56.94 22.55
CA ARG A 49 12.76 -55.63 23.02
C ARG A 49 12.15 -55.68 24.43
N ALA A 50 11.44 -56.77 24.75
CA ALA A 50 10.86 -56.99 26.07
C ALA A 50 11.93 -57.07 27.17
N LEU A 51 13.06 -57.76 26.93
CA LEU A 51 14.16 -57.84 27.90
C LEU A 51 14.89 -56.51 28.04
N LYS A 52 15.11 -55.76 26.95
CA LYS A 52 15.66 -54.39 27.02
C LYS A 52 14.76 -53.43 27.81
N GLU A 53 13.43 -53.55 27.66
CA GLU A 53 12.48 -52.77 28.45
C GLU A 53 12.50 -53.18 29.94
N LEU A 54 12.72 -54.47 30.22
CA LEU A 54 12.84 -55.01 31.57
C LEU A 54 14.12 -54.52 32.27
N GLU A 55 15.26 -54.52 31.59
CA GLU A 55 16.53 -53.96 32.08
C GLU A 55 16.41 -52.47 32.39
N LYS A 56 15.80 -51.69 31.49
CA LYS A 56 15.52 -50.27 31.74
C LYS A 56 14.61 -50.08 32.95
N SER A 57 13.58 -50.92 33.11
CA SER A 57 12.68 -50.85 34.25
C SER A 57 13.33 -51.25 35.58
N LYS A 58 14.33 -52.15 35.55
CA LYS A 58 15.16 -52.50 36.71
C LYS A 58 16.11 -51.36 37.06
N ALA A 59 16.74 -50.74 36.06
CA ALA A 59 17.65 -49.61 36.25
C ALA A 59 16.94 -48.35 36.76
N GLU A 60 15.69 -48.13 36.37
CA GLU A 60 14.87 -47.00 36.85
C GLU A 60 14.34 -47.18 38.29
N GLY A 61 14.60 -48.33 38.95
CA GLY A 61 14.19 -48.60 40.32
C GLY A 61 12.67 -48.76 40.46
N VAL A 62 12.20 -50.00 40.69
CA VAL A 62 10.80 -50.42 40.93
C VAL A 62 9.78 -49.30 40.71
N VAL A 63 9.44 -49.05 39.44
CA VAL A 63 8.45 -48.04 39.10
C VAL A 63 7.10 -48.58 39.54
N ASP A 64 6.59 -47.99 40.62
CA ASP A 64 5.32 -48.32 41.25
C ASP A 64 4.24 -48.56 40.18
N LYS A 65 3.43 -49.62 40.31
CA LYS A 65 2.43 -49.98 39.27
C LYS A 65 1.50 -48.81 38.92
N GLN A 66 1.30 -47.89 39.86
CA GLN A 66 0.56 -46.64 39.66
C GLN A 66 1.30 -45.64 38.76
N VAL A 67 2.61 -45.47 38.91
CA VAL A 67 3.45 -44.60 38.06
C VAL A 67 3.54 -45.17 36.64
N MET A 68 3.65 -46.49 36.49
CA MET A 68 3.57 -47.17 35.19
C MET A 68 2.20 -47.01 34.52
N LYS A 69 1.10 -47.07 35.28
CA LYS A 69 -0.25 -46.78 34.77
C LYS A 69 -0.40 -45.32 34.35
N LYS A 70 0.11 -44.36 35.13
CA LYS A 70 0.14 -42.93 34.76
C LYS A 70 0.95 -42.70 33.48
N ARG A 71 2.17 -43.27 33.38
CA ARG A 71 2.99 -43.24 32.15
C ARG A 71 2.26 -43.84 30.94
N ARG A 72 1.51 -44.95 31.12
CA ARG A 72 0.70 -45.55 30.06
C ARG A 72 -0.56 -44.76 29.68
N GLN A 73 -1.06 -43.87 30.54
CA GLN A 73 -2.20 -42.98 30.25
C GLN A 73 -1.79 -41.74 29.48
N HIS A 74 -0.54 -41.29 29.59
CA HIS A 74 0.03 -40.21 28.77
C HIS A 74 0.40 -40.71 27.36
N LYS A 75 -0.58 -41.15 26.56
CA LYS A 75 -0.34 -41.53 25.15
C LYS A 75 -0.47 -40.37 24.16
N ASN A 76 -1.02 -39.24 24.59
CA ASN A 76 -1.15 -38.07 23.73
C ASN A 76 0.09 -37.19 23.83
N LYS A 77 1.01 -37.34 22.87
CA LYS A 77 2.22 -36.52 22.75
C LYS A 77 1.91 -35.02 22.83
N VAL A 78 0.80 -34.59 22.24
CA VAL A 78 0.33 -33.19 22.24
C VAL A 78 0.08 -32.67 23.65
N LEU A 79 -0.48 -33.47 24.55
CA LEU A 79 -0.69 -33.05 25.94
C LEU A 79 0.65 -32.91 26.67
N ALA A 80 1.58 -33.84 26.44
CA ALA A 80 2.90 -33.79 27.06
C ALA A 80 3.74 -32.60 26.57
N GLU A 81 3.69 -32.26 25.29
CA GLU A 81 4.36 -31.09 24.73
C GLU A 81 3.75 -29.78 25.22
N ALA A 82 2.42 -29.70 25.27
CA ALA A 82 1.74 -28.54 25.80
C ALA A 82 2.02 -28.35 27.30
N ASP A 83 2.06 -29.43 28.09
CA ASP A 83 2.43 -29.38 29.51
C ASP A 83 3.88 -28.90 29.72
N LYS A 84 4.83 -29.26 28.83
CA LYS A 84 6.20 -28.72 28.86
C LYS A 84 6.25 -27.21 28.61
N ILE A 85 5.37 -26.70 27.77
CA ILE A 85 5.20 -25.26 27.50
C ILE A 85 4.40 -24.58 28.63
N GLY A 86 3.88 -25.35 29.60
CA GLY A 86 3.09 -24.86 30.73
C GLY A 86 1.59 -24.73 30.43
N ILE A 87 1.13 -25.16 29.25
CA ILE A 87 -0.29 -25.10 28.86
C ILE A 87 -0.96 -26.41 29.27
N LYS A 88 -1.66 -26.36 30.41
CA LYS A 88 -2.42 -27.50 30.93
C LYS A 88 -3.80 -27.60 30.32
N LYS A 89 -4.28 -28.82 30.13
CA LYS A 89 -5.66 -29.10 29.72
C LYS A 89 -6.64 -28.76 30.83
N GLY A 90 -7.77 -28.13 30.50
CA GLY A 90 -8.83 -27.85 31.47
C GLY A 90 -9.51 -29.13 31.98
N ARG A 91 -10.01 -29.10 33.22
CA ARG A 91 -10.63 -30.27 33.88
C ARG A 91 -11.79 -30.89 33.08
N PHE A 92 -12.61 -30.05 32.45
CA PHE A 92 -13.80 -30.45 31.67
C PHE A 92 -13.61 -30.29 30.16
N GLU A 93 -12.39 -30.06 29.70
CA GLU A 93 -12.11 -29.83 28.30
C GLU A 93 -11.97 -31.17 27.54
N SER A 94 -12.40 -31.24 26.28
CA SER A 94 -12.06 -32.35 25.40
C SER A 94 -10.63 -32.19 24.84
N VAL A 95 -10.01 -33.25 24.35
CA VAL A 95 -8.67 -33.14 23.73
C VAL A 95 -8.74 -32.27 22.47
N GLU A 96 -9.85 -32.35 21.71
CA GLU A 96 -10.04 -31.53 20.51
C GLU A 96 -10.16 -30.04 20.83
N HIS A 97 -10.94 -29.66 21.85
CA HIS A 97 -11.05 -28.26 22.27
C HIS A 97 -9.73 -27.72 22.80
N PHE A 98 -8.96 -28.54 23.51
CA PHE A 98 -7.62 -28.21 23.97
C PHE A 98 -6.69 -27.89 22.80
N VAL A 99 -6.65 -28.78 21.80
CA VAL A 99 -5.84 -28.58 20.59
C VAL A 99 -6.25 -27.29 19.88
N ARG A 100 -7.55 -27.06 19.67
CA ARG A 100 -8.06 -25.81 19.06
C ARG A 100 -7.67 -24.57 19.85
N ARG A 101 -7.62 -24.63 21.19
CA ARG A 101 -7.15 -23.50 22.01
C ARG A 101 -5.66 -23.25 21.80
N VAL A 102 -4.84 -24.29 21.82
CA VAL A 102 -3.40 -24.20 21.57
C VAL A 102 -3.13 -23.64 20.16
N GLU A 103 -3.88 -24.08 19.16
CA GLU A 103 -3.82 -23.55 17.79
C GLU A 103 -4.17 -22.06 17.73
N ARG A 104 -5.20 -21.61 18.45
CA ARG A 104 -5.55 -20.18 18.53
C ARG A 104 -4.47 -19.35 19.21
N MET A 105 -3.90 -19.86 20.31
CA MET A 105 -2.83 -19.18 21.03
C MET A 105 -1.57 -19.04 20.16
N THR A 106 -1.18 -20.12 19.48
CA THR A 106 -0.03 -20.11 18.57
C THR A 106 -0.25 -19.20 17.37
N TYR A 107 -1.45 -19.22 16.77
CA TYR A 107 -1.78 -18.29 15.68
C TYR A 107 -1.76 -16.83 16.12
N ALA A 108 -2.26 -16.52 17.31
CA ALA A 108 -2.19 -15.17 17.88
C ALA A 108 -0.72 -14.74 18.07
N ALA A 109 0.10 -15.59 18.67
CA ALA A 109 1.53 -15.30 18.87
C ALA A 109 2.29 -15.11 17.55
N ILE A 110 2.01 -15.92 16.53
CA ILE A 110 2.59 -15.77 15.18
C ILE A 110 2.15 -14.42 14.57
N LYS A 111 0.87 -14.08 14.70
CA LYS A 111 0.34 -12.82 14.16
C LYS A 111 0.93 -11.60 14.85
N ASP A 112 1.11 -11.64 16.16
CA ASP A 112 1.75 -10.57 16.94
C ASP A 112 3.24 -10.43 16.58
N HIS A 113 3.92 -11.55 16.34
CA HIS A 113 5.29 -11.51 15.81
C HIS A 113 5.31 -10.90 14.40
N ASP A 114 4.40 -11.28 13.51
CA ASP A 114 4.29 -10.73 12.16
C ASP A 114 4.00 -9.22 12.16
N THR A 115 3.19 -8.72 13.09
CA THR A 115 2.94 -7.28 13.21
C THR A 115 4.19 -6.55 13.67
N LEU A 116 4.94 -7.09 14.63
CA LEU A 116 6.24 -6.54 15.02
C LEU A 116 7.23 -6.55 13.85
N VAL A 117 7.26 -7.61 13.03
CA VAL A 117 8.13 -7.70 11.84
C VAL A 117 7.77 -6.58 10.87
N LYS A 118 6.47 -6.41 10.58
CA LYS A 118 5.98 -5.36 9.66
C LYS A 118 6.31 -3.96 10.16
N GLN A 119 6.30 -3.76 11.47
CA GLN A 119 6.66 -2.49 12.09
C GLN A 119 8.17 -2.28 12.22
N GLY A 120 8.99 -3.31 11.91
CA GLY A 120 10.44 -3.26 12.08
C GLY A 120 10.87 -3.21 13.54
N LEU A 121 10.01 -3.64 14.46
CA LEU A 121 10.23 -3.61 15.91
C LEU A 121 10.76 -4.93 16.48
N VAL A 122 10.87 -5.97 15.65
CA VAL A 122 11.39 -7.27 16.10
C VAL A 122 12.82 -7.14 16.60
N GLY A 123 13.04 -7.64 17.82
CA GLY A 123 14.37 -7.66 18.44
C GLY A 123 14.84 -6.31 18.98
N ARG A 124 13.97 -5.29 19.02
CA ARG A 124 14.25 -4.04 19.74
C ARG A 124 13.77 -4.14 21.18
N ASP A 125 14.62 -3.71 22.10
CA ASP A 125 14.25 -3.64 23.50
C ASP A 125 13.31 -2.45 23.75
N GLU A 126 12.45 -2.55 24.76
CA GLU A 126 11.52 -1.49 25.15
C GLU A 126 12.23 -0.16 25.43
N LYS A 127 13.46 -0.22 25.96
CA LYS A 127 14.29 0.94 26.27
C LYS A 127 14.70 1.73 25.02
N ASP A 128 14.96 1.05 23.90
CA ASP A 128 15.34 1.70 22.64
C ASP A 128 14.14 2.45 22.06
N LEU A 129 12.94 1.86 22.17
CA LEU A 129 11.70 2.50 21.75
C LEU A 129 11.42 3.76 22.57
N GLU A 130 11.59 3.69 23.89
CA GLU A 130 11.43 4.85 24.78
C GLU A 130 12.42 5.98 24.43
N ALA A 131 13.66 5.63 24.09
CA ALA A 131 14.65 6.61 23.65
C ALA A 131 14.23 7.29 22.34
N ASP A 132 13.74 6.53 21.36
CA ASP A 132 13.20 7.05 20.10
C ASP A 132 12.01 7.99 20.33
N PHE A 133 11.08 7.62 21.22
CA PHE A 133 9.95 8.47 21.59
C PHE A 133 10.39 9.79 22.23
N LYS A 134 11.37 9.76 23.15
CA LYS A 134 11.91 10.99 23.75
C LYS A 134 12.54 11.91 22.71
N LEU A 135 13.30 11.34 21.76
CA LEU A 135 13.89 12.12 20.67
C LEU A 135 12.82 12.75 19.76
N LEU A 136 11.72 12.04 19.49
CA LEU A 136 10.59 12.58 18.74
C LEU A 136 9.88 13.71 19.50
N GLU A 137 9.63 13.54 20.80
CA GLU A 137 9.02 14.59 21.63
C GLU A 137 9.90 15.84 21.70
N GLU A 138 11.22 15.69 21.86
CA GLU A 138 12.15 16.82 21.85
C GLU A 138 12.15 17.55 20.51
N LYS A 139 12.14 16.82 19.39
CA LYS A 139 12.03 17.42 18.05
C LYS A 139 10.72 18.18 17.90
N GLU A 140 9.60 17.64 18.39
CA GLU A 140 8.31 18.32 18.33
C GLU A 140 8.29 19.59 19.19
N LYS A 141 8.88 19.55 20.40
CA LYS A 141 9.04 20.74 21.26
C LYS A 141 9.84 21.82 20.56
N ARG A 142 11.00 21.49 19.97
CA ARG A 142 11.82 22.43 19.19
C ARG A 142 11.05 23.02 18.01
N ALA A 143 10.29 22.21 17.27
CA ALA A 143 9.48 22.69 16.16
C ALA A 143 8.35 23.65 16.63
N LYS A 144 7.72 23.36 17.77
CA LYS A 144 6.71 24.25 18.37
C LYS A 144 7.33 25.58 18.82
N GLU A 145 8.51 25.55 19.43
CA GLU A 145 9.25 26.75 19.84
C GLU A 145 9.68 27.60 18.65
N GLN A 146 10.20 26.98 17.58
CA GLN A 146 10.53 27.68 16.34
C GLN A 146 9.31 28.39 15.75
N LYS A 147 8.16 27.70 15.67
CA LYS A 147 6.90 28.31 15.20
C LYS A 147 6.48 29.49 16.08
N LYS A 148 6.60 29.37 17.41
CA LYS A 148 6.31 30.49 18.33
C LYS A 148 7.24 31.68 18.08
N ASN A 149 8.54 31.44 17.90
CA ASN A 149 9.53 32.47 17.65
C ASN A 149 9.30 33.15 16.29
N GLU A 150 8.95 32.40 15.25
CA GLU A 150 8.57 32.97 13.94
C GLU A 150 7.34 33.87 14.03
N ILE A 151 6.32 33.45 14.80
CA ILE A 151 5.11 34.25 15.02
C ILE A 151 5.48 35.54 15.76
N GLN A 152 6.28 35.45 16.83
CA GLN A 152 6.74 36.63 17.57
C GLN A 152 7.54 37.59 16.68
N ASN A 153 8.43 37.08 15.83
CA ASN A 153 9.19 37.90 14.89
C ASN A 153 8.29 38.58 13.86
N LYS A 154 7.27 37.88 13.34
CA LYS A 154 6.26 38.47 12.45
C LYS A 154 5.46 39.58 13.13
N ILE A 155 5.10 39.39 14.40
CA ILE A 155 4.39 40.41 15.21
C ILE A 155 5.29 41.63 15.43
N LYS A 156 6.56 41.43 15.81
CA LYS A 156 7.54 42.51 15.97
C LYS A 156 7.74 43.30 14.68
N ALA A 157 7.94 42.61 13.55
CA ALA A 157 8.09 43.27 12.25
C ALA A 157 6.83 44.02 11.80
N ALA A 158 5.63 43.50 12.09
CA ALA A 158 4.38 44.19 11.81
C ALA A 158 4.21 45.44 12.68
N ARG A 159 4.61 45.38 13.95
CA ARG A 159 4.60 46.53 14.86
C ARG A 159 5.56 47.63 14.41
N GLU A 160 6.79 47.26 14.04
CA GLU A 160 7.79 48.21 13.54
C GLU A 160 7.34 48.88 12.22
N LYS A 161 6.68 48.14 11.31
CA LYS A 161 6.08 48.73 10.12
C LYS A 161 4.99 49.75 10.45
N ARG A 162 4.11 49.44 11.41
CA ARG A 162 3.07 50.38 11.87
C ARG A 162 3.67 51.63 12.50
N GLU A 163 4.72 51.49 13.30
CA GLU A 163 5.42 52.62 13.91
C GLU A 163 6.11 53.50 12.86
N ARG A 164 6.76 52.91 11.84
CA ARG A 164 7.33 53.68 10.72
C ARG A 164 6.26 54.40 9.89
N GLU A 165 5.13 53.74 9.61
CA GLU A 165 4.01 54.36 8.90
C GLU A 165 3.37 55.49 9.71
N ALA A 166 3.30 55.36 11.04
CA ALA A 166 2.82 56.42 11.92
C ALA A 166 3.76 57.63 11.90
N LYS A 167 5.07 57.43 12.01
CA LYS A 167 6.07 58.50 11.90
C LYS A 167 6.00 59.23 10.55
N ILE A 168 5.89 58.50 9.45
CA ILE A 168 5.74 59.09 8.10
C ILE A 168 4.43 59.89 8.00
N LYS A 169 3.35 59.45 8.66
CA LYS A 169 2.08 60.20 8.69
C LYS A 169 2.18 61.46 9.54
N GLU A 170 2.85 61.41 10.69
CA GLU A 170 3.11 62.58 11.53
C GLU A 170 3.98 63.60 10.80
N GLU A 171 5.08 63.18 10.17
CA GLU A 171 5.91 64.06 9.35
C GLU A 171 5.12 64.70 8.20
N ARG A 172 4.25 63.94 7.51
CA ARG A 172 3.36 64.49 6.48
C ARG A 172 2.32 65.47 7.03
N LEU A 173 1.86 65.29 8.27
CA LEU A 173 0.93 66.22 8.90
C LEU A 173 1.66 67.51 9.30
N LEU A 174 2.86 67.41 9.87
CA LEU A 174 3.71 68.56 10.18
C LEU A 174 4.08 69.34 8.91
N GLU A 175 4.44 68.66 7.82
CA GLU A 175 4.72 69.31 6.53
C GLU A 175 3.48 70.02 5.98
N LYS A 176 2.28 69.43 6.13
CA LYS A 176 1.02 70.09 5.76
C LYS A 176 0.71 71.31 6.63
N GLU A 177 0.99 71.25 7.92
CA GLU A 177 0.83 72.39 8.83
C GLU A 177 1.83 73.51 8.51
N GLU A 178 3.08 73.17 8.19
CA GLU A 178 4.08 74.14 7.77
C GLU A 178 3.71 74.79 6.43
N ARG A 179 3.20 74.02 5.46
CA ARG A 179 2.65 74.56 4.21
C ARG A 179 1.45 75.46 4.45
N LYS A 180 0.57 75.12 5.40
CA LYS A 180 -0.56 75.99 5.78
C LYS A 180 -0.09 77.29 6.45
N ARG A 181 0.95 77.24 7.29
CA ARG A 181 1.56 78.43 7.88
C ARG A 181 2.23 79.32 6.82
N LYS A 182 2.95 78.72 5.87
CA LYS A 182 3.54 79.43 4.72
C LYS A 182 2.48 80.09 3.84
N ARG A 183 1.35 79.40 3.57
CA ARG A 183 0.22 80.01 2.84
C ARG A 183 -0.43 81.15 3.61
N LYS A 184 -0.61 81.04 4.93
CA LYS A 184 -1.14 82.14 5.74
C LYS A 184 -0.25 83.38 5.76
N LEU A 185 1.07 83.20 5.71
CA LEU A 185 2.03 84.31 5.55
C LEU A 185 1.98 84.94 4.15
N GLN A 186 1.59 84.16 3.14
CA GLN A 186 1.48 84.63 1.75
C GLN A 186 0.11 85.28 1.47
N ASP A 187 -0.96 84.80 2.11
CA ASP A 187 -2.32 85.39 2.05
C ASP A 187 -2.41 86.73 2.83
N GLU A 188 -1.45 87.05 3.72
CA GLU A 188 -1.32 88.40 4.31
C GLU A 188 -0.58 89.38 3.37
N ASP A 189 0.19 88.88 2.39
CA ASP A 189 0.85 89.69 1.36
C ASP A 189 0.00 89.84 0.07
N ASP A 190 -0.89 88.88 -0.24
CA ASP A 190 -1.72 88.84 -1.46
C ASP A 190 -3.19 89.27 -1.25
N ALA A 191 -3.48 90.10 -0.23
CA ALA A 191 -4.80 90.71 -0.02
C ALA A 191 -5.09 91.94 -0.91
N GLU A 192 -4.39 92.08 -2.04
CA GLU A 192 -4.69 93.02 -3.13
C GLU A 192 -4.49 92.32 -4.47
N THR A 193 -5.52 91.65 -4.99
CA THR A 193 -5.78 91.16 -6.38
C THR A 193 -6.33 89.74 -6.32
N ASP A 194 -7.32 89.28 -7.08
CA ASP A 194 -8.27 89.83 -8.03
C ASP A 194 -9.37 88.75 -8.18
N LYS A 195 -10.51 89.15 -8.74
CA LYS A 195 -11.71 88.38 -9.03
C LYS A 195 -11.48 87.29 -10.08
N ASN A 196 -12.52 86.44 -10.23
CA ASN A 196 -12.82 85.51 -11.34
C ASN A 196 -11.97 84.23 -11.40
N ASP A 197 -12.47 83.04 -11.75
CA ASP A 197 -13.71 82.63 -12.41
C ASP A 197 -14.11 81.20 -11.95
N GLU A 198 -15.41 80.99 -11.83
CA GLU A 198 -16.06 79.67 -11.83
C GLU A 198 -16.07 79.08 -13.25
N LYS A 199 -15.83 77.76 -13.40
CA LYS A 199 -16.69 76.85 -14.18
C LYS A 199 -16.25 75.38 -14.20
N GLU A 200 -17.26 74.54 -14.04
CA GLU A 200 -17.34 73.09 -14.25
C GLU A 200 -17.00 72.66 -15.69
N HIS A 201 -16.53 71.42 -15.86
CA HIS A 201 -17.22 70.47 -16.74
C HIS A 201 -16.82 69.01 -16.47
N ASP A 202 -17.84 68.17 -16.38
CA ASP A 202 -17.80 66.71 -16.23
C ASP A 202 -18.09 66.02 -17.58
N GLU A 203 -17.73 64.73 -17.64
CA GLU A 203 -18.15 63.64 -18.57
C GLU A 203 -17.79 63.62 -20.10
N MET A 204 -17.10 62.54 -20.56
CA MET A 204 -17.68 61.41 -21.34
C MET A 204 -16.69 60.62 -22.25
N ASN A 205 -16.74 59.29 -22.09
CA ASN A 205 -16.71 58.17 -23.06
C ASN A 205 -15.57 57.88 -24.07
N ALA A 206 -15.01 56.67 -23.87
CA ALA A 206 -14.84 55.54 -24.78
C ALA A 206 -14.52 55.74 -26.27
N ASP A 207 -13.43 55.11 -26.74
CA ASP A 207 -13.55 54.22 -27.90
C ASP A 207 -12.47 53.13 -27.95
N GLY A 208 -12.85 51.96 -28.46
CA GLY A 208 -12.02 50.78 -28.61
C GLY A 208 -11.39 50.71 -30.01
N MET A 209 -10.15 50.21 -30.10
CA MET A 209 -9.57 49.83 -31.39
C MET A 209 -8.82 48.50 -31.24
N THR A 210 -9.29 47.52 -32.02
CA THR A 210 -8.68 46.21 -32.20
C THR A 210 -7.67 46.26 -33.34
N SER A 211 -6.55 45.55 -33.23
CA SER A 211 -5.92 44.93 -34.40
C SER A 211 -5.03 43.77 -33.98
N SER A 212 -5.25 42.66 -34.66
CA SER A 212 -4.52 41.41 -34.61
C SER A 212 -3.24 41.49 -35.44
N LYS A 213 -2.15 40.86 -34.96
CA LYS A 213 -1.10 40.28 -35.82
C LYS A 213 -0.43 39.10 -35.12
N SER A 214 -0.29 38.04 -35.89
CA SER A 214 0.18 36.69 -35.61
C SER A 214 1.68 36.57 -35.37
N GLY A 215 2.08 35.62 -34.53
CA GLY A 215 3.45 35.11 -34.40
C GLY A 215 3.71 34.59 -32.97
N ASP A 216 3.92 33.27 -32.84
CA ASP A 216 4.18 32.56 -31.57
C ASP A 216 5.20 33.26 -30.66
N PRO A 217 4.95 33.27 -29.34
CA PRO A 217 5.96 32.64 -28.50
C PRO A 217 5.36 31.85 -27.33
N GLU A 218 5.96 30.68 -27.08
CA GLU A 218 6.27 30.13 -25.75
C GLU A 218 5.37 30.61 -24.59
N VAL A 219 4.53 29.71 -24.07
CA VAL A 219 3.65 29.97 -22.92
C VAL A 219 4.47 30.21 -21.64
N LYS A 220 5.08 31.39 -21.53
CA LYS A 220 5.36 32.05 -20.26
C LYS A 220 4.00 32.46 -19.72
N ARG A 221 3.46 31.68 -18.79
CA ARG A 221 2.26 32.03 -18.02
C ARG A 221 2.47 33.39 -17.36
N LYS A 222 2.05 34.47 -18.04
CA LYS A 222 1.92 35.79 -17.42
C LYS A 222 0.94 35.60 -16.26
N LYS A 223 1.42 35.78 -15.02
CA LYS A 223 0.57 35.84 -13.84
C LYS A 223 -0.39 37.01 -14.04
N LYS A 224 -1.57 36.73 -14.59
CA LYS A 224 -2.66 37.69 -14.68
C LYS A 224 -2.93 38.12 -13.23
N LYS A 225 -2.70 39.41 -12.92
CA LYS A 225 -3.05 39.96 -11.61
C LYS A 225 -4.57 39.95 -11.54
N PHE A 226 -5.14 38.86 -11.04
CA PHE A 226 -6.57 38.75 -10.82
C PHE A 226 -7.01 39.89 -9.89
N GLY A 227 -8.05 40.61 -10.32
CA GLY A 227 -8.70 41.62 -9.48
C GLY A 227 -9.28 40.99 -8.21
N GLY A 228 -9.59 41.83 -7.22
CA GLY A 228 -10.11 41.36 -5.92
C GLY A 228 -11.33 40.44 -6.04
N SER A 229 -12.23 40.72 -7.00
CA SER A 229 -13.42 39.92 -7.30
C SER A 229 -13.10 38.53 -7.84
N ASP A 230 -12.15 38.42 -8.78
CA ASP A 230 -11.75 37.14 -9.37
C ASP A 230 -11.03 36.24 -8.37
N LYS A 231 -10.18 36.82 -7.50
CA LYS A 231 -9.55 36.07 -6.40
C LYS A 231 -10.59 35.49 -5.44
N ILE A 232 -11.68 36.22 -5.17
CA ILE A 232 -12.77 35.73 -4.32
C ILE A 232 -13.53 34.61 -5.04
N ARG A 233 -13.79 34.74 -6.34
CA ARG A 233 -14.48 33.71 -7.14
C ARG A 233 -13.66 32.42 -7.23
N GLU A 234 -12.35 32.51 -7.42
CA GLU A 234 -11.46 31.35 -7.39
C GLU A 234 -11.37 30.72 -5.99
N LYS A 235 -11.28 31.52 -4.92
CA LYS A 235 -11.32 30.99 -3.54
C LYS A 235 -12.62 30.25 -3.26
N LYS A 236 -13.77 30.77 -3.72
CA LYS A 236 -15.07 30.09 -3.58
C LYS A 236 -15.11 28.77 -4.38
N LYS A 237 -14.55 28.74 -5.60
CA LYS A 237 -14.43 27.50 -6.39
C LYS A 237 -13.55 26.47 -5.70
N LEU A 238 -12.37 26.87 -5.21
CA LEU A 238 -11.47 25.98 -4.48
C LEU A 238 -12.09 25.47 -3.19
N ALA A 239 -12.80 26.31 -2.43
CA ALA A 239 -13.52 25.90 -1.23
C ALA A 239 -14.65 24.90 -1.56
N ALA A 240 -15.39 25.12 -2.66
CA ALA A 240 -16.41 24.18 -3.11
C ALA A 240 -15.80 22.83 -3.55
N ASP A 241 -14.63 22.84 -4.18
CA ASP A 241 -13.91 21.61 -4.56
C ASP A 241 -13.35 20.86 -3.36
N ILE A 242 -12.88 21.58 -2.33
CA ILE A 242 -12.48 20.97 -1.04
C ILE A 242 -13.69 20.34 -0.36
N ALA A 243 -14.81 21.05 -0.24
CA ALA A 243 -16.04 20.53 0.35
C ALA A 243 -16.58 19.29 -0.42
N ARG A 244 -16.46 19.27 -1.75
CA ARG A 244 -16.80 18.09 -2.56
C ARG A 244 -15.89 16.90 -2.26
N LYS A 245 -14.58 17.12 -2.07
CA LYS A 245 -13.61 16.08 -1.73
C LYS A 245 -13.84 15.52 -0.32
N GLU A 246 -14.15 16.39 0.65
CA GLU A 246 -14.50 15.98 2.01
C GLU A 246 -15.81 15.18 2.06
N ALA A 247 -16.84 15.60 1.31
CA ALA A 247 -18.08 14.85 1.18
C ALA A 247 -17.88 13.45 0.57
N VAL A 248 -16.95 13.33 -0.40
CA VAL A 248 -16.55 12.05 -1.00
C VAL A 248 -15.81 11.16 0.01
N LEU A 249 -14.99 11.75 0.89
CA LEU A 249 -14.29 11.01 1.94
C LEU A 249 -15.28 10.46 2.98
N ASN A 250 -16.21 11.30 3.43
CA ASN A 250 -17.24 10.92 4.41
C ASN A 250 -18.17 9.81 3.89
N GLN A 251 -18.45 9.78 2.58
CA GLN A 251 -19.22 8.69 1.97
C GLN A 251 -18.49 7.33 1.96
N ARG A 252 -17.16 7.30 2.12
CA ARG A 252 -16.39 6.06 2.26
C ARG A 252 -16.38 5.52 3.69
N GLU A 253 -16.55 6.40 4.68
CA GLU A 253 -16.38 6.08 6.10
C GLU A 253 -17.72 5.85 6.82
N VAL A 254 -18.83 6.36 6.31
CA VAL A 254 -20.17 6.16 6.88
C VAL A 254 -20.81 4.89 6.31
N ILE A 255 -20.83 3.82 7.10
CA ILE A 255 -21.60 2.61 6.84
C ILE A 255 -23.04 2.86 7.28
N ALA A 256 -24.01 2.70 6.37
CA ALA A 256 -25.42 2.90 6.72
C ALA A 256 -25.93 1.79 7.65
N PHE A 257 -26.89 2.10 8.51
CA PHE A 257 -27.52 1.12 9.40
C PHE A 257 -28.12 -0.03 8.58
N GLY A 258 -27.67 -1.27 8.84
CA GLY A 258 -28.06 -2.48 8.10
C GLY A 258 -27.05 -2.94 7.03
N GLU A 259 -26.02 -2.16 6.71
CA GLU A 259 -24.92 -2.59 5.84
C GLU A 259 -23.84 -3.34 6.66
N ARG A 260 -23.33 -4.46 6.13
CA ARG A 260 -22.31 -5.28 6.83
C ARG A 260 -20.93 -4.64 6.66
N TYR A 261 -20.16 -4.55 7.74
CA TYR A 261 -18.77 -4.04 7.72
C TYR A 261 -17.86 -4.80 6.75
N ASP A 262 -18.12 -6.10 6.55
CA ASP A 262 -17.34 -7.00 5.69
C ASP A 262 -17.81 -6.99 4.21
N ALA A 263 -18.87 -6.24 3.89
CA ALA A 263 -19.32 -6.11 2.52
C ALA A 263 -18.51 -5.04 1.77
N PRO A 264 -18.25 -5.21 0.46
CA PRO A 264 -17.58 -4.20 -0.33
C PRO A 264 -18.37 -2.88 -0.35
N PRO A 265 -17.71 -1.72 -0.34
CA PRO A 265 -18.35 -0.42 -0.22
C PRO A 265 -19.31 -0.15 -1.39
N VAL A 266 -20.56 0.23 -1.07
CA VAL A 266 -21.59 0.54 -2.06
C VAL A 266 -21.57 2.03 -2.37
N PHE A 267 -20.95 2.41 -3.48
CA PHE A 267 -20.89 3.81 -3.91
C PHE A 267 -22.28 4.31 -4.36
N LYS A 268 -22.76 5.39 -3.73
CA LYS A 268 -24.01 6.09 -4.09
C LYS A 268 -23.71 7.39 -4.85
N GLY A 269 -24.70 7.95 -5.56
CA GLY A 269 -24.58 9.25 -6.24
C GLY A 269 -23.55 9.31 -7.39
N VAL A 270 -22.75 10.37 -7.43
CA VAL A 270 -21.77 10.65 -8.52
C VAL A 270 -20.67 9.58 -8.55
N MET A 271 -20.22 9.11 -7.38
CA MET A 271 -19.20 8.07 -7.28
C MET A 271 -19.66 6.73 -7.86
N LYS A 272 -20.97 6.44 -7.89
CA LYS A 272 -21.50 5.24 -8.52
C LYS A 272 -21.14 5.18 -10.01
N LYS A 273 -21.15 6.33 -10.70
CA LYS A 273 -20.80 6.43 -12.12
C LYS A 273 -19.31 6.33 -12.40
N GLU A 274 -18.46 6.55 -11.40
CA GLU A 274 -17.00 6.51 -11.56
C GLU A 274 -16.41 5.17 -11.08
N MET A 275 -16.88 4.66 -9.95
CA MET A 275 -16.29 3.52 -9.24
C MET A 275 -16.97 2.19 -9.59
N ASN A 276 -18.25 2.18 -9.94
CA ASN A 276 -18.95 0.94 -10.29
C ASN A 276 -18.51 0.46 -11.69
N PRO A 277 -17.92 -0.75 -11.83
CA PRO A 277 -17.41 -1.22 -13.11
C PRO A 277 -18.47 -1.33 -14.22
N LEU A 278 -19.73 -1.55 -13.86
CA LEU A 278 -20.81 -1.67 -14.83
C LEU A 278 -21.33 -0.32 -15.34
N MET A 279 -21.19 0.75 -14.56
CA MET A 279 -21.70 2.09 -14.91
C MET A 279 -20.60 3.08 -15.31
N ALA A 280 -19.34 2.73 -15.08
CA ALA A 280 -18.20 3.57 -15.43
C ALA A 280 -17.97 3.62 -16.94
N LYS A 281 -17.81 4.83 -17.48
CA LYS A 281 -17.43 5.05 -18.88
C LYS A 281 -16.07 4.38 -19.14
N ALA A 282 -15.96 3.58 -20.20
CA ALA A 282 -14.70 2.95 -20.59
C ALA A 282 -13.59 4.01 -20.73
N GLY A 283 -12.46 3.79 -20.06
CA GLY A 283 -11.34 4.75 -20.00
C GLY A 283 -11.52 5.93 -19.03
N GLY A 284 -12.66 6.06 -18.35
CA GLY A 284 -12.91 7.15 -17.38
C GLY A 284 -12.38 6.90 -15.96
N LYS A 285 -11.90 5.68 -15.68
CA LYS A 285 -11.33 5.36 -14.37
C LYS A 285 -9.90 5.89 -14.31
N ASN A 286 -9.66 6.83 -13.39
CA ASN A 286 -8.29 7.16 -12.98
C ASN A 286 -7.75 5.98 -12.17
N LEU A 287 -7.15 5.00 -12.87
CA LEU A 287 -6.50 3.87 -12.22
C LEU A 287 -5.45 4.40 -11.23
N LEU A 288 -5.35 3.78 -10.06
CA LEU A 288 -4.34 4.12 -9.04
C LEU A 288 -2.93 4.18 -9.65
N LEU A 289 -2.67 3.32 -10.63
CA LEU A 289 -1.45 3.30 -11.42
C LEU A 289 -1.20 4.62 -12.16
N HIS A 290 -2.21 5.23 -12.78
CA HIS A 290 -2.07 6.52 -13.47
C HIS A 290 -1.86 7.70 -12.50
N SER A 291 -2.46 7.68 -11.31
CA SER A 291 -2.21 8.70 -10.29
C SER A 291 -0.80 8.59 -9.69
N LEU A 292 -0.34 7.36 -9.45
CA LEU A 292 1.01 7.10 -8.94
C LEU A 292 2.09 7.42 -9.99
N LEU A 293 1.86 7.08 -11.27
CA LEU A 293 2.79 7.44 -12.34
C LEU A 293 2.87 8.96 -12.59
N ARG A 294 1.74 9.69 -12.52
CA ARG A 294 1.73 11.14 -12.73
C ARG A 294 2.47 11.93 -11.64
N GLN A 295 2.55 11.41 -10.41
CA GLN A 295 3.31 12.06 -9.34
C GLN A 295 4.82 11.92 -9.49
N ASN A 296 5.28 10.92 -10.26
CA ASN A 296 6.70 10.56 -10.34
C ASN A 296 7.37 10.86 -11.70
N THR A 297 6.67 11.44 -12.69
CA THR A 297 7.20 11.58 -14.05
C THR A 297 7.14 13.03 -14.56
N GLY A 298 8.15 13.83 -14.16
CA GLY A 298 8.59 14.99 -14.93
C GLY A 298 9.50 14.62 -16.11
N GLU A 299 9.96 13.36 -16.17
CA GLU A 299 10.83 12.86 -17.23
C GLU A 299 10.06 11.85 -18.08
N LYS A 300 10.00 12.09 -19.38
CA LYS A 300 9.53 11.10 -20.36
C LYS A 300 10.53 9.95 -20.33
N THR A 301 10.12 8.78 -19.87
CA THR A 301 10.89 7.57 -20.04
C THR A 301 10.97 7.26 -21.54
N THR A 302 12.15 7.44 -22.14
CA THR A 302 12.49 6.78 -23.39
C THR A 302 12.53 5.28 -23.11
N TYR A 303 11.69 4.52 -23.80
CA TYR A 303 11.82 3.06 -23.77
C TYR A 303 13.21 2.71 -24.25
N LEU A 304 13.94 1.90 -23.47
CA LEU A 304 15.08 1.17 -23.99
C LEU A 304 14.54 0.32 -25.14
N ASP A 305 14.99 0.62 -26.36
CA ASP A 305 14.83 -0.30 -27.49
C ASP A 305 15.57 -1.58 -27.09
N GLU A 306 14.83 -2.56 -26.56
CA GLU A 306 15.36 -3.88 -26.32
C GLU A 306 15.73 -4.46 -27.68
N ASP A 307 17.03 -4.45 -27.97
CA ASP A 307 17.61 -5.23 -29.05
C ASP A 307 17.07 -6.66 -28.93
N LYS A 308 16.18 -7.01 -29.85
CA LYS A 308 15.59 -8.34 -29.94
C LYS A 308 16.74 -9.33 -30.00
N ARG A 309 17.00 -10.02 -28.89
CA ARG A 309 18.00 -11.11 -28.83
C ARG A 309 17.71 -12.05 -29.99
N GLN A 310 18.57 -12.01 -31.01
CA GLN A 310 18.43 -12.87 -32.18
C GLN A 310 18.48 -14.31 -31.69
N LYS A 311 17.43 -15.08 -31.99
CA LYS A 311 17.39 -16.48 -31.59
C LYS A 311 18.54 -17.22 -32.30
N PRO A 312 19.26 -18.12 -31.62
CA PRO A 312 20.30 -18.91 -32.29
C PRO A 312 19.66 -19.67 -33.47
N GLY A 313 20.15 -19.41 -34.68
CA GLY A 313 19.62 -19.96 -35.94
C GLY A 313 18.82 -18.99 -36.83
N GLU A 314 18.55 -17.75 -36.39
CA GLU A 314 17.82 -16.75 -37.19
C GLU A 314 18.64 -16.30 -38.42
N LEU A 315 19.95 -16.12 -38.26
CA LEU A 315 20.88 -15.79 -39.35
C LEU A 315 20.95 -16.92 -40.40
N GLU A 316 20.89 -18.17 -39.95
CA GLU A 316 20.92 -19.35 -40.82
C GLU A 316 19.61 -19.48 -41.60
N ARG A 317 18.46 -19.20 -40.95
CA ARG A 317 17.16 -19.10 -41.63
C ARG A 317 17.14 -17.98 -42.68
N GLN A 318 17.71 -16.82 -42.38
CA GLN A 318 17.78 -15.71 -43.33
C GLN A 318 18.64 -16.07 -44.55
N ARG A 319 19.81 -16.70 -44.36
CA ARG A 319 20.63 -17.22 -45.47
C ARG A 319 19.87 -18.19 -46.36
N VAL A 320 19.12 -19.13 -45.77
CA VAL A 320 18.32 -20.11 -46.54
C VAL A 320 17.21 -19.41 -47.33
N ILE A 321 16.57 -18.39 -46.74
CA ILE A 321 15.52 -17.60 -47.41
C ILE A 321 16.10 -16.80 -48.58
N GLU A 322 17.28 -16.19 -48.41
CA GLU A 322 17.97 -15.42 -49.45
C GLU A 322 18.42 -16.31 -50.60
N ALA A 323 19.07 -17.44 -50.31
CA ALA A 323 19.47 -18.42 -51.33
C ALA A 323 18.26 -18.94 -52.13
N TYR A 324 17.12 -19.19 -51.47
CA TYR A 324 15.89 -19.57 -52.15
C TYR A 324 15.33 -18.44 -53.04
N ARG A 325 15.43 -17.18 -52.59
CA ARG A 325 15.01 -16.01 -53.39
C ARG A 325 15.90 -15.83 -54.62
N GLU A 326 17.20 -16.02 -54.50
CA GLU A 326 18.14 -15.97 -55.63
C GLU A 326 17.88 -17.08 -56.63
N MET A 327 17.72 -18.32 -56.17
CA MET A 327 17.32 -19.46 -57.01
C MET A 327 16.01 -19.18 -57.76
N LYS A 328 15.04 -18.56 -57.10
CA LYS A 328 13.76 -18.19 -57.73
C LYS A 328 13.89 -17.03 -58.73
N LYS A 329 14.81 -16.08 -58.48
CA LYS A 329 15.12 -14.99 -59.42
C LYS A 329 15.83 -15.52 -60.67
N ASN A 330 16.83 -16.39 -60.49
CA ASN A 330 17.57 -17.00 -61.61
C ASN A 330 16.68 -17.93 -62.45
N LYS A 331 15.71 -18.61 -61.84
CA LYS A 331 14.67 -19.35 -62.60
C LYS A 331 13.71 -18.47 -63.39
N ARG A 332 13.58 -17.19 -63.05
CA ARG A 332 12.68 -16.25 -63.76
C ARG A 332 13.34 -15.56 -64.95
N ASN A 333 14.67 -15.42 -64.94
CA ASN A 333 15.45 -14.87 -66.05
C ASN A 333 16.61 -15.84 -66.35
N PRO A 334 16.42 -16.84 -67.24
CA PRO A 334 17.44 -17.84 -67.51
C PRO A 334 18.55 -17.37 -68.47
N ASP A 335 18.45 -16.19 -69.10
CA ASP A 335 19.43 -15.70 -70.07
C ASP A 335 19.96 -14.30 -69.71
N VAL A 336 21.07 -14.30 -68.96
CA VAL A 336 22.21 -13.37 -69.12
C VAL A 336 23.47 -14.22 -69.16
#